data_AF-A0A6N7QBQ1-F1
#
_entry.id   AF-A0A6N7QBQ1-F1
#
_cell.length_a   1.000
_cell.length_b   1.000
_cell.length_c   1.000
_cell.angle_alpha   90.00
_cell.angle_beta   90.00
_cell.angle_gamma   90.00
#
_symmetry.space_group_name_H-M   'P 1'
#
loop_
_entity.id
_entity.type
_entity.pdbx_description
1 polymer ?
#
loop_
_entity_poly.entity_id
_entity_poly.type
_entity_poly.pdbx_seq_one_letter_code
_entity_poly.pdbx_strand_id
1 'polypeptide(L)'
;MIGPLEITDEFCVAVDGAGGPTEPTPAPTWGTIARICEGSTFGQCLADEHCVPAPVGSFRQCVQRQGIHDCPAEEYTERHVFFEAFEDERTCSPCTCGAPTESYCQTSVSLYPDASCSAPTFTVSASSIEPTWFDVNPKGQAIGAKTATVPTYHAGICHAQGGELDGDVQLLGPRTLCCRP
;
A
#
# COMPACT_ATOMS: atom_id res chain seq x y z
N MET A 1 45.26 17.33 0.11
CA MET A 1 43.81 17.65 0.00
C MET A 1 43.07 16.42 0.53
N ILE A 2 42.21 16.56 1.54
CA ILE A 2 41.37 15.42 1.96
C ILE A 2 40.31 15.29 0.87
N GLY A 3 40.19 14.10 0.25
CA GLY A 3 39.14 13.85 -0.75
C GLY A 3 37.74 13.98 -0.14
N PRO A 4 36.66 13.95 -0.95
CA PRO A 4 35.31 13.99 -0.42
C PRO A 4 35.10 12.82 0.55
N LEU A 5 34.76 13.13 1.81
CA LEU A 5 34.42 12.16 2.85
C LEU A 5 32.91 11.83 2.75
N GLU A 6 32.47 11.49 1.56
CA GLU A 6 31.08 11.20 1.26
C GLU A 6 30.97 9.74 0.83
N ILE A 7 29.97 9.07 1.36
CA ILE A 7 29.56 7.73 0.96
C ILE A 7 28.05 7.76 0.80
N THR A 8 27.57 7.28 -0.35
CA THR A 8 26.15 7.20 -0.68
C THR A 8 25.80 5.73 -0.69
N ASP A 9 24.84 5.34 0.14
CA ASP A 9 24.28 3.99 0.09
C ASP A 9 23.39 3.87 -1.15
N GLU A 10 23.50 2.75 -1.88
CA GLU A 10 22.79 2.61 -3.15
C GLU A 10 21.36 2.09 -2.96
N PHE A 11 21.00 1.40 -1.87
CA PHE A 11 19.67 0.76 -1.79
C PHE A 11 19.13 0.60 -0.36
N CYS A 12 18.16 1.46 -0.01
CA CYS A 12 17.22 1.21 1.08
C CYS A 12 15.92 0.66 0.48
N VAL A 13 15.77 -0.67 0.48
CA VAL A 13 14.58 -1.33 -0.08
C VAL A 13 13.65 -1.71 1.06
N ALA A 14 12.39 -1.30 0.96
CA ALA A 14 11.36 -1.77 1.87
C ALA A 14 11.12 -3.25 1.62
N VAL A 15 11.53 -4.08 2.58
CA VAL A 15 11.13 -5.49 2.68
C VAL A 15 10.06 -5.59 3.74
N ASP A 16 9.00 -6.34 3.49
CA ASP A 16 8.03 -6.67 4.52
C ASP A 16 8.69 -7.56 5.60
N GLY A 17 8.10 -7.63 6.80
CA GLY A 17 8.64 -8.39 7.93
C GLY A 17 8.81 -9.90 7.69
N ALA A 18 8.38 -10.42 6.53
CA ALA A 18 8.48 -11.81 6.10
C ALA A 18 9.42 -12.02 4.89
N GLY A 19 9.94 -10.95 4.25
CA GLY A 19 10.74 -11.05 3.03
C GLY A 19 9.97 -11.56 1.81
N GLY A 20 8.64 -11.41 1.80
CA GLY A 20 7.72 -11.86 0.76
C GLY A 20 7.05 -10.70 0.00
N PRO A 21 6.35 -11.00 -1.11
CA PRO A 21 5.47 -10.02 -1.72
C PRO A 21 4.30 -9.72 -0.79
N THR A 22 3.93 -8.44 -0.69
CA THR A 22 2.74 -7.93 0.01
C THR A 22 1.55 -8.87 -0.16
N GLU A 23 0.93 -9.30 0.95
CA GLU A 23 -0.23 -10.19 0.88
C GLU A 23 -1.35 -9.49 0.08
N PRO A 24 -1.87 -10.11 -0.99
CA PRO A 24 -2.88 -9.46 -1.81
C PRO A 24 -4.16 -9.27 -1.02
N THR A 25 -4.81 -8.13 -1.22
CA THR A 25 -6.14 -7.87 -0.64
C THR A 25 -7.11 -8.99 -1.07
N PRO A 26 -7.86 -9.59 -0.12
CA PRO A 26 -8.83 -10.61 -0.48
C PRO A 26 -9.85 -10.08 -1.50
N ALA A 27 -10.14 -10.90 -2.50
CA ALA A 27 -11.16 -10.59 -3.49
C ALA A 27 -12.53 -10.41 -2.80
N PRO A 28 -13.35 -9.45 -3.24
CA PRO A 28 -14.64 -9.18 -2.62
C PRO A 28 -15.63 -10.29 -3.01
N THR A 29 -16.60 -10.52 -2.12
CA THR A 29 -17.58 -11.60 -2.27
C THR A 29 -18.99 -11.08 -2.04
N TRP A 30 -19.95 -11.66 -2.74
CA TRP A 30 -21.36 -11.34 -2.54
C TRP A 30 -21.88 -11.88 -1.20
N GLY A 31 -22.47 -11.01 -0.38
CA GLY A 31 -23.14 -11.42 0.86
C GLY A 31 -24.51 -12.07 0.64
N THR A 32 -25.16 -11.80 -0.49
CA THR A 32 -26.45 -12.39 -0.86
C THR A 32 -26.53 -12.55 -2.37
N ILE A 33 -27.01 -13.71 -2.81
CA ILE A 33 -27.15 -14.04 -4.23
C ILE A 33 -28.62 -14.39 -4.48
N ALA A 34 -29.19 -13.83 -5.54
CA ALA A 34 -30.52 -14.21 -6.03
C ALA A 34 -30.40 -15.14 -7.23
N ARG A 35 -31.23 -16.18 -7.24
CA ARG A 35 -31.44 -17.02 -8.42
C ARG A 35 -32.76 -16.65 -9.08
N ILE A 36 -32.68 -16.22 -10.34
CA ILE A 36 -33.83 -15.84 -11.13
C ILE A 36 -34.14 -16.97 -12.11
N CYS A 37 -35.40 -17.36 -12.20
CA CYS A 37 -35.90 -18.34 -13.15
C CYS A 37 -36.96 -17.68 -14.02
N GLU A 38 -36.88 -17.87 -15.32
CA GLU A 38 -37.98 -17.49 -16.23
C GLU A 38 -38.99 -18.61 -16.27
N GLY A 39 -40.21 -18.32 -15.81
CA GLY A 39 -41.32 -19.25 -15.87
C GLY A 39 -42.11 -19.06 -17.16
N SER A 40 -42.54 -20.17 -17.76
CA SER A 40 -43.54 -20.16 -18.83
C SER A 40 -44.76 -20.95 -18.37
N THR A 41 -45.95 -20.52 -18.80
CA THR A 41 -47.21 -21.23 -18.53
C THR A 41 -48.03 -21.31 -19.80
N PHE A 42 -48.82 -22.36 -19.94
CA PHE A 42 -49.73 -22.58 -21.06
C PHE A 42 -51.16 -22.28 -20.60
N GLY A 43 -51.83 -21.36 -21.28
CA GLY A 43 -53.20 -20.94 -20.97
C GLY A 43 -53.66 -19.76 -21.82
N GLN A 44 -54.92 -19.37 -21.69
CA GLN A 44 -55.44 -18.12 -22.25
C GLN A 44 -55.69 -17.16 -21.10
N CYS A 45 -54.98 -16.03 -21.09
CA CYS A 45 -55.32 -14.89 -20.24
C CYS A 45 -56.23 -13.94 -21.02
N LEU A 46 -56.95 -13.07 -20.31
CA LEU A 46 -57.81 -12.09 -20.97
C LEU A 46 -56.97 -11.09 -21.79
N ALA A 47 -57.64 -10.32 -22.65
CA ALA A 47 -57.00 -9.18 -23.29
C ALA A 47 -56.48 -8.22 -22.20
N ASP A 48 -55.25 -7.74 -22.38
CA ASP A 48 -54.51 -6.89 -21.44
C ASP A 48 -54.04 -7.57 -20.13
N GLU A 49 -54.07 -8.90 -20.06
CA GLU A 49 -53.47 -9.67 -18.95
C GLU A 49 -52.19 -10.42 -19.38
N HIS A 50 -51.26 -10.59 -18.44
CA HIS A 50 -50.09 -11.44 -18.61
C HIS A 50 -50.27 -12.76 -17.86
N CYS A 51 -50.09 -13.88 -18.56
CA CYS A 51 -50.08 -15.18 -17.92
C CYS A 51 -48.80 -15.35 -17.10
N VAL A 52 -48.95 -15.38 -15.77
CA VAL A 52 -47.83 -15.59 -14.87
C VAL A 52 -47.93 -16.98 -14.26
N PRO A 53 -46.86 -17.81 -14.37
CA PRO A 53 -46.85 -19.11 -13.72
C PRO A 53 -46.90 -18.95 -12.20
N ALA A 54 -47.58 -19.90 -11.54
CA ALA A 54 -47.54 -19.99 -10.08
C ALA A 54 -46.10 -20.29 -9.61
N PRO A 55 -45.67 -19.71 -8.48
CA PRO A 55 -44.37 -20.03 -7.89
C PRO A 55 -44.26 -21.53 -7.55
N VAL A 56 -43.09 -22.11 -7.79
CA VAL A 56 -42.80 -23.52 -7.47
C VAL A 56 -41.80 -23.61 -6.32
N GLY A 57 -42.06 -24.48 -5.35
CA GLY A 57 -41.17 -24.68 -4.20
C GLY A 57 -41.00 -23.41 -3.37
N SER A 58 -39.76 -22.99 -3.13
CA SER A 58 -39.40 -21.78 -2.36
C SER A 58 -39.22 -20.53 -3.22
N PHE A 59 -39.49 -20.59 -4.53
CA PHE A 59 -39.42 -19.41 -5.39
C PHE A 59 -40.59 -18.47 -5.11
N ARG A 60 -40.33 -17.17 -5.21
CA ARG A 60 -41.36 -16.13 -5.18
C ARG A 60 -41.66 -15.66 -6.59
N GLN A 61 -42.88 -15.19 -6.82
CA GLN A 61 -43.29 -14.60 -8.08
C GLN A 61 -42.83 -13.14 -8.11
N CYS A 62 -41.95 -12.80 -9.05
CA CYS A 62 -41.37 -11.47 -9.16
C CYS A 62 -41.32 -11.01 -10.63
N VAL A 63 -41.39 -9.70 -10.83
CA VAL A 63 -41.07 -9.06 -12.11
C VAL A 63 -39.68 -8.44 -12.02
N GLN A 64 -38.91 -8.54 -13.11
CA GLN A 64 -37.54 -8.01 -13.16
C GLN A 64 -37.42 -6.87 -14.17
N ARG A 65 -36.59 -5.88 -13.85
CA ARG A 65 -36.24 -4.80 -14.76
C ARG A 65 -34.77 -4.44 -14.60
N GLN A 66 -34.06 -4.28 -15.72
CA GLN A 66 -32.68 -3.81 -15.72
C GLN A 66 -32.62 -2.35 -15.25
N GLY A 67 -31.66 -2.04 -14.38
CA GLY A 67 -31.54 -0.76 -13.69
C GLY A 67 -32.12 -0.77 -12.28
N ILE A 68 -31.96 0.34 -11.59
CA ILE A 68 -32.56 0.60 -10.28
C ILE A 68 -33.88 1.34 -10.52
N HIS A 69 -34.99 0.71 -10.14
CA HIS A 69 -36.33 1.26 -10.34
C HIS A 69 -37.16 1.09 -9.06
N ASP A 70 -38.19 1.91 -8.94
CA ASP A 70 -39.24 1.68 -7.95
C ASP A 70 -40.17 0.54 -8.40
N CYS A 71 -40.71 -0.16 -7.42
CA CYS A 71 -41.69 -1.18 -7.66
C CYS A 71 -43.09 -0.59 -7.86
N PRO A 72 -43.95 -1.25 -8.64
CA PRO A 72 -45.36 -0.86 -8.75
C PRO A 72 -46.03 -0.78 -7.37
N ALA A 73 -46.96 0.15 -7.21
CA ALA A 73 -47.67 0.34 -5.94
C ALA A 73 -48.60 -0.83 -5.58
N GLU A 74 -48.98 -1.64 -6.57
CA GLU A 74 -49.95 -2.71 -6.42
C GLU A 74 -49.33 -4.07 -6.77
N GLU A 75 -49.63 -5.07 -5.93
CA GLU A 75 -49.26 -6.49 -6.03
C GLU A 75 -47.77 -6.83 -5.94
N TYR A 76 -46.86 -6.09 -6.57
CA TYR A 76 -45.41 -6.34 -6.57
C TYR A 76 -44.66 -5.31 -5.73
N THR A 77 -44.90 -5.28 -4.42
CA THR A 77 -44.41 -4.20 -3.55
C THR A 77 -43.06 -4.47 -2.90
N GLU A 78 -42.59 -5.72 -2.86
CA GLU A 78 -41.30 -6.06 -2.25
C GLU A 78 -40.14 -5.81 -3.21
N ARG A 79 -39.32 -4.80 -2.91
CA ARG A 79 -38.21 -4.38 -3.76
C ARG A 79 -36.90 -5.04 -3.34
N HIS A 80 -36.24 -5.69 -4.29
CA HIS A 80 -34.87 -6.17 -4.15
C HIS A 80 -34.00 -5.65 -5.31
N VAL A 81 -32.80 -5.15 -5.01
CA VAL A 81 -31.81 -4.74 -6.01
C VAL A 81 -30.62 -5.68 -5.93
N PHE A 82 -30.27 -6.26 -7.07
CA PHE A 82 -29.09 -7.12 -7.22
C PHE A 82 -28.21 -6.60 -8.35
N PHE A 83 -26.96 -7.02 -8.36
CA PHE A 83 -25.96 -6.63 -9.35
C PHE A 83 -25.41 -7.90 -10.00
N GLU A 84 -25.13 -7.83 -11.30
CA GLU A 84 -24.64 -8.97 -12.07
C GLU A 84 -23.14 -9.21 -11.87
N ALA A 85 -22.40 -8.13 -11.66
CA ALA A 85 -20.95 -8.15 -11.51
C ALA A 85 -20.48 -7.01 -10.59
N PHE A 86 -19.19 -7.04 -10.26
CA PHE A 86 -18.48 -5.91 -9.69
C PHE A 86 -17.14 -5.75 -10.39
N GLU A 87 -16.60 -4.53 -10.35
CA GLU A 87 -15.23 -4.22 -10.69
C GLU A 87 -14.51 -3.80 -9.41
N ASP A 88 -13.39 -4.46 -9.11
CA ASP A 88 -12.59 -4.17 -7.93
C ASP A 88 -11.44 -3.25 -8.33
N GLU A 89 -11.58 -1.97 -8.02
CA GLU A 89 -10.56 -0.95 -8.30
C GLU A 89 -9.67 -0.70 -7.08
N ARG A 90 -9.83 -1.51 -6.01
CA ARG A 90 -9.04 -1.36 -4.81
C ARG A 90 -7.59 -1.70 -5.09
N THR A 91 -6.70 -0.83 -4.68
CA THR A 91 -5.25 -0.99 -4.80
C THR A 91 -4.56 -0.60 -3.50
N CYS A 92 -3.42 -1.21 -3.21
CA CYS A 92 -2.59 -0.77 -2.10
C CYS A 92 -1.61 0.29 -2.59
N SER A 93 -1.41 1.35 -1.81
CA SER A 93 -0.30 2.26 -2.01
C SER A 93 1.03 1.49 -1.98
N PRO A 94 2.03 1.86 -2.80
CA PRO A 94 3.29 1.14 -2.85
C PRO A 94 4.00 1.19 -1.49
N CYS A 95 4.56 0.07 -1.06
CA CYS A 95 5.42 0.04 0.12
C CYS A 95 6.71 0.81 -0.17
N THR A 96 7.04 1.77 0.69
CA THR A 96 8.24 2.59 0.59
C THR A 96 9.00 2.60 1.91
N CYS A 97 10.30 2.84 1.84
CA CYS A 97 11.11 3.14 3.02
C CYS A 97 10.97 4.63 3.35
N GLY A 98 10.65 4.94 4.60
CA GLY A 98 10.81 6.29 5.12
C GLY A 98 12.29 6.70 5.19
N ALA A 99 12.56 7.89 5.72
CA ALA A 99 13.92 8.34 5.97
C ALA A 99 14.65 7.34 6.89
N PRO A 100 15.89 6.91 6.55
CA PRO A 100 16.64 6.00 7.39
C PRO A 100 16.94 6.65 8.73
N THR A 101 16.69 5.92 9.80
CA THR A 101 17.09 6.24 11.15
C THR A 101 18.36 5.48 11.50
N GLU A 102 19.18 6.04 12.40
CA GLU A 102 20.41 5.42 12.91
C GLU A 102 21.52 5.18 11.88
N SER A 103 21.40 5.68 10.64
CA SER A 103 22.51 5.65 9.67
C SER A 103 23.56 6.71 10.00
N TYR A 104 24.84 6.35 9.95
CA TYR A 104 25.93 7.32 10.13
C TYR A 104 27.23 6.89 9.45
N CYS A 105 28.11 7.86 9.21
CA CYS A 105 29.46 7.64 8.73
C CYS A 105 30.45 7.84 9.87
N GLN A 106 31.52 7.05 9.90
CA GLN A 106 32.62 7.20 10.85
C GLN A 106 33.96 7.22 10.12
N THR A 107 34.82 8.18 10.45
CA THR A 107 36.18 8.28 9.91
C THR A 107 37.18 8.54 11.03
N SER A 108 38.45 8.18 10.81
CA SER A 108 39.54 8.56 11.70
C SER A 108 40.38 9.65 11.05
N VAL A 109 40.63 10.73 11.78
CA VAL A 109 41.46 11.86 11.36
C VAL A 109 42.75 11.84 12.16
N SER A 110 43.88 11.91 11.45
CA SER A 110 45.21 11.95 12.04
C SER A 110 45.95 13.22 11.66
N LEU A 111 46.65 13.80 12.63
CA LEU A 111 47.52 14.97 12.44
C LEU A 111 48.98 14.56 12.63
N TYR A 112 49.84 15.08 11.77
CA TYR A 112 51.27 14.77 11.74
C TYR A 112 52.08 16.06 11.91
N PRO A 113 53.24 15.98 12.56
CA PRO A 113 54.11 17.15 12.76
C PRO A 113 54.85 17.53 11.47
N ASP A 114 54.93 16.62 10.49
CA ASP A 114 55.64 16.77 9.23
C ASP A 114 54.84 16.23 8.03
N ALA A 115 55.41 16.37 6.82
CA ALA A 115 54.80 15.94 5.57
C ALA A 115 55.00 14.44 5.25
N SER A 116 55.69 13.67 6.11
CA SER A 116 55.98 12.25 5.88
C SER A 116 54.81 11.33 6.21
N CYS A 117 53.83 11.81 6.97
CA CYS A 117 52.65 11.07 7.41
C CYS A 117 52.97 9.72 8.11
N SER A 118 54.14 9.61 8.75
CA SER A 118 54.65 8.34 9.29
C SER A 118 54.28 8.09 10.75
N ALA A 119 54.25 9.14 11.59
CA ALA A 119 53.94 9.06 13.01
C ALA A 119 52.92 10.14 13.41
N PRO A 120 51.64 9.78 13.57
CA PRO A 120 50.63 10.75 13.95
C PRO A 120 50.84 11.17 15.40
N THR A 121 50.75 12.47 15.67
CA THR A 121 50.80 12.99 17.05
C THR A 121 49.41 13.10 17.66
N PHE A 122 48.37 13.06 16.82
CA PHE A 122 46.99 13.15 17.24
C PHE A 122 46.13 12.30 16.31
N THR A 123 45.25 11.46 16.86
CA THR A 123 44.28 10.69 16.07
C THR A 123 42.94 10.69 16.80
N VAL A 124 41.87 11.02 16.08
CA VAL A 124 40.51 11.11 16.60
C VAL A 124 39.52 10.46 15.65
N SER A 125 38.42 9.97 16.21
CA SER A 125 37.27 9.53 15.44
C SER A 125 36.31 10.71 15.26
N ALA A 126 35.81 10.88 14.04
CA ALA A 126 34.73 11.80 13.71
C ALA A 126 33.54 11.00 13.17
N SER A 127 32.33 11.44 13.49
CA SER A 127 31.10 10.84 12.98
C SER A 127 30.23 11.90 12.30
N SER A 128 29.30 11.46 11.46
CA SER A 128 28.29 12.33 10.85
C SER A 128 27.10 12.62 11.77
N ILE A 129 27.08 12.07 12.99
CA ILE A 129 25.97 12.23 13.94
C ILE A 129 25.98 13.64 14.53
N GLU A 130 27.16 14.10 14.96
CA GLU A 130 27.34 15.42 15.55
C GLU A 130 28.74 15.98 15.25
N PRO A 131 28.88 17.31 15.10
CA PRO A 131 30.17 17.93 14.87
C PRO A 131 31.06 17.75 16.10
N THR A 132 32.22 17.10 15.92
CA THR A 132 33.18 16.88 16.99
C THR A 132 34.30 17.92 16.95
N TRP A 133 34.57 18.53 18.10
CA TRP A 133 35.64 19.52 18.27
C TRP A 133 36.72 18.93 19.16
N PHE A 134 37.97 19.04 18.70
CA PHE A 134 39.11 18.55 19.46
C PHE A 134 40.18 19.62 19.56
N ASP A 135 40.62 19.90 20.78
CA ASP A 135 41.75 20.78 21.04
C ASP A 135 43.07 20.03 20.81
N VAL A 136 43.95 20.64 20.03
CA VAL A 136 45.32 20.13 19.83
C VAL A 136 46.16 20.51 21.05
N ASN A 137 46.68 19.51 21.76
CA ASN A 137 47.49 19.65 22.96
C ASN A 137 48.86 18.98 22.75
N PRO A 138 49.98 19.68 23.02
CA PRO A 138 50.10 21.03 23.59
C PRO A 138 49.77 22.18 22.63
N LYS A 139 49.34 23.31 23.19
CA LYS A 139 49.09 24.54 22.41
C LYS A 139 50.38 24.97 21.69
N GLY A 140 50.25 25.35 20.42
CA GLY A 140 51.37 25.77 19.58
C GLY A 140 52.11 24.61 18.88
N GLN A 141 51.61 23.38 19.01
CA GLN A 141 52.14 22.25 18.25
C GLN A 141 51.99 22.48 16.74
N ALA A 142 53.09 22.29 16.01
CA ALA A 142 53.09 22.39 14.55
C ALA A 142 52.34 21.21 13.91
N ILE A 143 51.50 21.50 12.92
CA ILE A 143 50.79 20.51 12.10
C ILE A 143 51.33 20.62 10.67
N GLY A 144 52.13 19.65 10.27
CA GLY A 144 52.73 19.58 8.92
C GLY A 144 51.83 18.89 7.90
N ALA A 145 51.01 17.93 8.35
CA ALA A 145 50.05 17.24 7.49
C ALA A 145 48.84 16.74 8.28
N LYS A 146 47.76 16.42 7.54
CA LYS A 146 46.55 15.78 8.04
C LYS A 146 46.09 14.71 7.08
N THR A 147 45.61 13.59 7.61
CA THR A 147 44.98 12.53 6.83
C THR A 147 43.64 12.17 7.44
N ALA A 148 42.74 11.65 6.62
CA ALA A 148 41.52 11.01 7.07
C ALA A 148 41.45 9.62 6.43
N THR A 149 40.94 8.63 7.17
CA THR A 149 40.62 7.34 6.58
C THR A 149 39.38 7.47 5.70
N VAL A 150 39.20 6.53 4.77
CA VAL A 150 37.93 6.40 4.06
C VAL A 150 36.82 6.21 5.12
N PRO A 151 35.71 6.97 5.05
CA PRO A 151 34.60 6.80 5.97
C PRO A 151 34.05 5.38 5.90
N THR A 152 33.81 4.78 7.06
CA THR A 152 33.03 3.56 7.20
C THR A 152 31.56 3.94 7.33
N TYR A 153 30.72 3.43 6.44
CA TYR A 153 29.28 3.60 6.49
C TYR A 153 28.66 2.56 7.43
N HIS A 154 27.80 3.02 8.33
CA HIS A 154 26.95 2.19 9.15
C HIS A 154 25.52 2.34 8.64
N ALA A 155 24.98 1.26 8.10
CA ALA A 155 23.64 1.22 7.55
C ALA A 155 22.59 1.49 8.64
N GLY A 156 21.63 2.36 8.32
CA GLY A 156 20.47 2.61 9.15
C GLY A 156 19.33 1.64 8.87
N ILE A 157 18.25 1.81 9.62
CA ILE A 157 16.98 1.13 9.37
C ILE A 157 15.96 2.14 8.85
N CYS A 158 15.09 1.74 7.92
CA CYS A 158 13.95 2.54 7.52
C CYS A 158 12.69 1.98 8.19
N HIS A 159 11.76 2.86 8.57
CA HIS A 159 10.40 2.41 8.86
C HIS A 159 9.64 2.26 7.54
N ALA A 160 8.92 1.14 7.39
CA ALA A 160 8.03 0.95 6.26
C ALA A 160 6.88 1.98 6.29
N GLN A 161 6.52 2.46 5.10
CA GLN A 161 5.37 3.33 4.84
C GLN A 161 4.60 2.77 3.64
N GLY A 162 3.32 3.09 3.52
CA GLY A 162 2.48 2.57 2.44
C GLY A 162 1.65 1.36 2.86
N GLY A 163 1.01 0.74 1.88
CA GLY A 163 0.07 -0.37 2.08
C GLY A 163 -1.35 0.08 2.45
N GLU A 164 -1.63 1.38 2.41
CA GLU A 164 -2.99 1.88 2.56
C GLU A 164 -3.83 1.46 1.35
N LEU A 165 -5.01 0.92 1.64
CA LEU A 165 -5.98 0.57 0.62
C LEU A 165 -6.64 1.85 0.09
N ASP A 166 -6.59 2.04 -1.21
CA ASP A 166 -7.26 3.11 -1.95
C ASP A 166 -8.16 2.50 -3.03
N GLY A 167 -9.14 3.27 -3.52
CA GLY A 167 -10.14 2.80 -4.48
C GLY A 167 -11.31 2.06 -3.83
N ASP A 168 -12.24 1.62 -4.67
CA ASP A 168 -13.54 1.08 -4.26
C ASP A 168 -13.94 -0.15 -5.09
N VAL A 169 -15.00 -0.83 -4.66
CA VAL A 169 -15.64 -1.88 -5.45
C VAL A 169 -16.88 -1.30 -6.13
N GLN A 170 -16.83 -1.18 -7.47
CA GLN A 170 -17.94 -0.69 -8.27
C GLN A 170 -18.91 -1.82 -8.61
N LEU A 171 -20.19 -1.64 -8.29
CA LEU A 171 -21.22 -2.63 -8.60
C LEU A 171 -21.80 -2.39 -10.00
N LEU A 172 -21.83 -3.45 -10.81
CA LEU A 172 -22.19 -3.38 -12.23
C LEU A 172 -23.47 -4.16 -12.54
N GLY A 173 -24.17 -3.73 -13.59
CA GLY A 173 -25.39 -4.38 -14.07
C GLY A 173 -26.49 -4.43 -13.00
N PRO A 174 -26.95 -3.29 -12.46
CA PRO A 174 -28.04 -3.30 -11.50
C PRO A 174 -29.31 -3.89 -12.11
N ARG A 175 -30.03 -4.68 -11.33
CA ARG A 175 -31.35 -5.22 -11.66
C ARG A 175 -32.26 -5.08 -10.46
N THR A 176 -33.47 -4.59 -10.72
CA THR A 176 -34.53 -4.53 -9.72
C THR A 176 -35.47 -5.71 -9.91
N LEU A 177 -35.72 -6.44 -8.83
CA LEU A 177 -36.74 -7.47 -8.72
C LEU A 177 -37.83 -6.93 -7.81
N CYS A 178 -39.06 -6.90 -8.30
CA CYS A 178 -40.24 -6.56 -7.53
C CYS A 178 -41.04 -7.85 -7.32
N CYS A 179 -41.14 -8.30 -6.08
CA CYS A 179 -41.79 -9.54 -5.70
C CYS A 179 -43.14 -9.26 -5.04
N ARG A 180 -44.04 -10.24 -5.11
CA ARG A 180 -45.27 -10.22 -4.30
C ARG A 180 -44.91 -10.45 -2.81
N PRO A 181 -45.62 -9.80 -1.86
CA PRO A 181 -45.49 -10.05 -0.42
C PRO A 181 -45.73 -11.52 -0.02
#